data_AF-I4CFA2-F1
#
_entry.id   AF-I4CFA2-F1
#
_cell.length_a   1.000
_cell.length_b   1.000
_cell.length_c   1.000
_cell.angle_alpha   90.00
_cell.angle_beta   90.00
_cell.angle_gamma   90.00
#
_symmetry.space_group_name_H-M   'P 1'
#
loop_
_entity.id
_entity.type
_entity.pdbx_description
1 polymer ?
#
loop_
_entity_poly.entity_id
_entity_poly.type
_entity_poly.pdbx_seq_one_letter_code
_entity_poly.pdbx_strand_id
1 'polypeptide(L)'
;MDKKDFLERMLELVSEKGKKWSEIASTLEEEGYTESGNPLGPNTIRKRYGRWEEKQGRPDKASIKQETLDDEIRRAGPKRALVSPEEQPEKSGMLSAKEMFELLRESMERRDTMLSAQLQKASDKEYDPEAERQLESRLISRLETKIEETVAARICAAREQIREELEKALSSSVAAGLENHLASLLEGVEVKERSAGPGRGHKGSRMTKISATIPSEIYYEMKRLGGIFSSHLVAACELYLRARGKYPTDKD
;
A
#
# COMPACT_ATOMS: atom_id res chain seq x y z
N MET A 1 13.31 11.56 15.72
CA MET A 1 13.70 12.30 14.50
C MET A 1 12.92 13.60 14.44
N ASP A 2 13.60 14.73 14.41
CA ASP A 2 12.95 16.03 14.26
C ASP A 2 12.41 16.18 12.82
N LYS A 3 11.17 16.65 12.69
CA LYS A 3 10.51 16.83 11.39
C LYS A 3 11.12 17.98 10.59
N LYS A 4 11.73 18.96 11.26
CA LYS A 4 12.36 20.12 10.61
C LYS A 4 13.68 19.72 9.94
N ASP A 5 14.60 19.12 10.69
CA ASP A 5 15.88 18.62 10.18
C ASP A 5 15.71 17.69 8.98
N PHE A 6 14.72 16.78 9.06
CA PHE A 6 14.40 15.90 7.94
C PHE A 6 14.03 16.65 6.66
N LEU A 7 13.16 17.66 6.78
CA LEU A 7 12.67 18.41 5.63
C LEU A 7 13.79 19.25 5.04
N GLU A 8 14.62 19.90 5.86
CA GLU A 8 15.78 20.67 5.40
C GLU A 8 16.76 19.77 4.65
N ARG A 9 17.13 18.62 5.24
CA ARG A 9 18.04 17.67 4.59
C ARG A 9 17.46 17.09 3.29
N MET A 10 16.17 16.78 3.28
CA MET A 10 15.49 16.31 2.08
C MET A 10 15.50 17.38 0.97
N LEU A 11 15.36 18.67 1.30
CA LEU A 11 15.42 19.76 0.32
C LEU A 11 16.82 19.92 -0.27
N GLU A 12 17.87 19.82 0.55
CA GLU A 12 19.26 19.79 0.09
C GLU A 12 19.48 18.65 -0.90
N LEU A 13 19.07 17.43 -0.55
CA LEU A 13 19.23 16.26 -1.41
C LEU A 13 18.45 16.39 -2.73
N VAL A 14 17.26 17.01 -2.71
CA VAL A 14 16.50 17.31 -3.94
C VAL A 14 17.23 18.36 -4.78
N SER A 15 17.91 19.33 -4.17
CA SER A 15 18.70 20.33 -4.89
C SER A 15 19.97 19.74 -5.52
N GLU A 16 20.63 18.78 -4.85
CA GLU A 16 21.84 18.13 -5.33
C GLU A 16 21.57 17.05 -6.39
N LYS A 17 20.59 16.19 -6.15
CA LYS A 17 20.35 14.96 -6.94
C LYS A 17 19.11 15.06 -7.84
N GLY A 18 18.34 16.13 -7.74
CA GLY A 18 17.06 16.29 -8.44
C GLY A 18 15.95 15.39 -7.87
N LYS A 19 14.95 15.04 -8.68
CA LYS A 19 13.79 14.23 -8.25
C LYS A 19 14.02 12.71 -8.31
N LYS A 20 15.25 12.28 -8.07
CA LYS A 20 15.64 10.86 -8.07
C LYS A 20 15.40 10.22 -6.71
N TRP A 21 14.13 9.91 -6.42
CA TRP A 21 13.69 9.50 -5.08
C TRP A 21 14.33 8.22 -4.54
N SER A 22 14.78 7.30 -5.41
CA SER A 22 15.51 6.10 -5.00
C SER A 22 16.88 6.44 -4.42
N GLU A 23 17.65 7.29 -5.11
CA GLU A 23 18.99 7.72 -4.65
C GLU A 23 18.88 8.54 -3.35
N ILE A 24 17.86 9.39 -3.24
CA ILE A 24 17.59 10.18 -2.03
C ILE A 24 17.22 9.25 -0.86
N ALA A 25 16.39 8.22 -1.09
CA ALA A 25 16.02 7.26 -0.06
C ALA A 25 17.23 6.51 0.48
N SER A 26 18.12 6.02 -0.39
CA SER A 26 19.35 5.33 0.01
C SER A 26 20.27 6.22 0.85
N THR A 27 20.44 7.50 0.47
CA THR A 27 21.26 8.43 1.26
C THR A 27 20.65 8.72 2.63
N LEU A 28 19.33 8.88 2.71
CA LEU A 28 18.65 9.08 4.00
C LEU A 28 18.73 7.83 4.89
N GLU A 29 18.69 6.64 4.31
CA GLU A 29 18.87 5.38 5.02
C GLU A 29 20.30 5.23 5.57
N GLU A 30 21.32 5.56 4.77
CA GLU A 30 22.73 5.61 5.20
C GLU A 30 22.96 6.63 6.33
N GLU A 31 22.24 7.76 6.30
CA GLU A 31 22.27 8.79 7.35
C GLU A 31 21.44 8.41 8.60
N GLY A 32 20.77 7.25 8.60
CA GLY A 32 20.03 6.73 9.76
C GLY A 32 18.61 7.28 9.91
N TYR A 33 18.05 7.95 8.89
CA TYR A 33 16.68 8.44 8.92
C TYR A 33 15.68 7.29 8.76
N THR A 34 15.08 6.89 9.89
CA THR A 34 14.07 5.83 9.95
C THR A 34 12.75 6.34 10.54
N GLU A 35 11.64 5.79 10.05
CA GLU A 35 10.30 6.03 10.58
C GLU A 35 9.79 4.76 11.25
N SER A 36 9.54 4.83 12.56
CA SER A 36 9.11 3.69 13.37
C SER A 36 10.05 2.47 13.25
N GLY A 37 11.36 2.74 13.10
CA GLY A 37 12.40 1.71 12.94
C GLY A 37 12.53 1.13 11.53
N ASN A 38 11.75 1.59 10.55
CA ASN A 38 11.86 1.17 9.15
C ASN A 38 12.48 2.26 8.27
N PRO A 39 13.27 1.90 7.25
CA PRO A 39 13.81 2.85 6.30
C PRO A 39 12.70 3.55 5.50
N LEU A 40 12.92 4.83 5.20
CA LEU A 40 11.97 5.64 4.45
C LEU A 40 11.97 5.25 2.97
N GLY A 41 10.91 4.58 2.53
CA GLY A 41 10.76 4.21 1.13
C GLY A 41 10.70 5.43 0.17
N PRO A 42 11.15 5.30 -1.09
CA PRO A 42 11.17 6.38 -2.08
C PRO A 42 9.82 7.09 -2.27
N ASN A 43 8.73 6.32 -2.24
CA ASN A 43 7.38 6.86 -2.42
C ASN A 43 6.92 7.70 -1.21
N THR A 44 7.37 7.35 -0.01
CA THR A 44 7.07 8.10 1.22
C THR A 44 7.73 9.47 1.18
N ILE A 45 9.01 9.52 0.77
CA ILE A 45 9.76 10.77 0.60
C ILE A 45 9.10 11.65 -0.47
N ARG A 46 8.76 11.08 -1.63
CA ARG A 46 8.05 11.78 -2.71
C ARG A 46 6.74 12.41 -2.23
N LYS A 47 5.91 11.68 -1.47
CA LYS A 47 4.63 12.19 -0.94
C LYS A 47 4.84 13.33 0.06
N ARG A 48 5.85 13.23 0.92
CA ARG A 48 6.17 14.29 1.90
C ARG A 48 6.64 15.57 1.22
N TYR A 49 7.54 15.44 0.25
CA TYR A 49 8.00 16.55 -0.56
C TYR A 49 6.83 17.21 -1.33
N GLY A 50 5.93 16.41 -1.93
CA GLY A 50 4.73 16.93 -2.61
C GLY A 50 3.82 17.75 -1.70
N ARG A 51 3.53 17.24 -0.48
CA ARG A 51 2.75 17.98 0.53
C ARG A 51 3.44 19.27 0.99
N TRP A 52 4.77 19.28 1.02
CA TRP A 52 5.54 20.49 1.32
C TRP A 52 5.46 21.50 0.17
N GLU A 53 5.60 21.08 -1.08
CA GLU A 53 5.42 21.96 -2.26
C GLU A 53 4.01 22.57 -2.31
N GLU A 54 2.97 21.80 -1.96
CA GLU A 54 1.59 22.29 -1.86
C GLU A 54 1.45 23.36 -0.78
N LYS A 55 2.07 23.15 0.39
CA LYS A 55 2.04 24.12 1.50
C LYS A 55 2.83 25.40 1.23
N GLN A 56 3.89 25.33 0.43
CA GLN A 56 4.70 26.49 0.05
C GLN A 56 4.09 27.29 -1.11
N GLY A 57 2.87 26.95 -1.54
CA GLY A 57 2.14 27.75 -2.52
C GLY A 57 2.69 27.59 -3.94
N ARG A 58 2.69 26.35 -4.47
CA ARG A 58 2.67 26.23 -5.93
C ARG A 58 1.39 26.90 -6.45
N PRO A 59 1.49 27.88 -7.37
CA PRO A 59 0.30 28.39 -8.04
C PRO A 59 -0.38 27.21 -8.74
N ASP A 60 -1.69 27.11 -8.57
CA ASP A 60 -2.50 26.03 -9.12
C ASP A 60 -2.13 25.79 -10.58
N LYS A 61 -1.70 24.55 -10.89
CA LYS A 61 -1.43 24.13 -12.27
C LYS A 61 -2.67 24.21 -13.17
N ALA A 62 -3.84 24.46 -12.58
CA ALA A 62 -5.08 24.77 -13.29
C ALA A 62 -5.06 26.17 -13.94
N SER A 63 -4.41 27.15 -13.31
CA SER A 63 -4.35 28.53 -13.82
C SER A 63 -3.42 28.69 -15.02
N ILE A 64 -2.29 27.96 -15.02
CA ILE A 64 -1.28 28.02 -16.09
C ILE A 64 -1.82 27.44 -17.41
N LYS A 65 -2.76 26.48 -17.37
CA LYS A 65 -3.37 25.92 -18.59
C LYS A 65 -4.38 26.85 -19.25
N GLN A 66 -5.09 27.68 -18.50
CA GLN A 66 -6.03 28.65 -19.07
C GLN A 66 -5.29 29.79 -19.78
N GLU A 67 -4.20 30.28 -19.21
CA GLU A 67 -3.45 31.40 -19.77
C GLU A 67 -2.77 31.05 -21.11
N THR A 68 -2.27 29.81 -21.23
CA THR A 68 -1.72 29.31 -22.50
C THR A 68 -2.78 29.05 -23.58
N LEU A 69 -4.01 28.71 -23.20
CA LEU A 69 -5.10 28.46 -24.14
C LEU A 69 -5.64 29.78 -24.72
N ASP A 70 -5.72 30.83 -23.88
CA ASP A 70 -6.18 32.15 -24.29
C ASP A 70 -5.18 32.87 -25.21
N ASP A 71 -3.87 32.62 -25.04
CA ASP A 71 -2.83 33.14 -25.94
C ASP A 71 -2.78 32.44 -27.31
N GLU A 72 -3.17 31.16 -27.37
CA GLU A 72 -3.24 30.41 -28.62
C GLU A 72 -4.46 30.81 -29.46
N ILE A 73 -5.60 31.08 -28.81
CA ILE A 73 -6.82 31.61 -29.46
C ILE A 73 -6.59 33.03 -30.00
N ARG A 74 -5.79 33.87 -29.32
CA ARG A 74 -5.43 35.22 -29.81
C ARG A 74 -4.50 35.22 -31.02
N ARG A 75 -3.68 34.18 -31.22
CA ARG A 75 -2.76 34.09 -32.38
C ARG A 75 -3.43 33.53 -33.64
N ALA A 76 -4.55 32.83 -33.52
CA ALA A 76 -5.32 32.30 -34.64
C ALA A 76 -6.27 33.37 -35.25
N GLY A 77 -5.73 34.51 -35.67
CA GLY A 77 -6.49 35.51 -36.43
C GLY A 77 -6.98 34.96 -37.79
N PRO A 78 -8.12 35.45 -38.33
CA PRO A 78 -8.71 34.94 -39.56
C PRO A 78 -7.85 35.31 -40.76
N LYS A 79 -7.19 34.30 -41.35
CA LYS A 79 -6.46 34.44 -42.61
C LYS A 79 -7.44 34.67 -43.76
N ARG A 80 -7.72 35.94 -44.08
CA ARG A 80 -8.30 36.35 -45.37
C ARG A 80 -7.29 36.02 -46.47
N ALA A 81 -7.61 35.00 -47.27
CA ALA A 81 -6.89 34.74 -48.52
C ALA A 81 -7.19 35.88 -49.50
N LEU A 82 -6.17 36.68 -49.80
CA LEU A 82 -6.14 37.55 -50.97
C LEU A 82 -6.04 36.68 -52.21
N VAL A 83 -7.09 36.68 -53.02
CA VAL A 83 -7.08 36.12 -54.38
C VAL A 83 -6.69 37.26 -55.33
N SER A 84 -5.52 37.14 -55.96
CA SER A 84 -5.14 37.99 -57.10
C SER A 84 -5.91 37.55 -58.36
N PRO A 85 -6.47 38.49 -59.14
CA PRO A 85 -7.09 38.19 -60.42
C PRO A 85 -6.05 38.32 -61.55
N GLU A 86 -5.72 37.21 -62.21
CA GLU A 86 -4.81 37.18 -63.36
C GLU A 86 -5.54 36.58 -64.59
N GLU A 87 -5.74 37.46 -65.57
CA GLU A 87 -5.78 37.27 -67.03
C GLU A 87 -6.78 36.27 -67.68
N GLN A 88 -7.79 36.84 -68.36
CA GLN A 88 -8.61 36.18 -69.38
C GLN A 88 -7.98 36.32 -70.77
N PRO A 89 -7.94 35.26 -71.60
CA PRO A 89 -7.83 35.42 -73.05
C PRO A 89 -9.20 35.40 -73.73
N GLU A 90 -9.49 36.45 -74.49
CA GLU A 90 -10.64 36.60 -75.37
C GLU A 90 -10.56 35.65 -76.57
N LYS A 91 -11.36 34.58 -76.59
CA LYS A 91 -11.81 33.91 -77.82
C LYS A 91 -13.27 33.44 -77.66
N SER A 92 -14.19 34.35 -77.98
CA SER A 92 -15.63 34.11 -77.99
C SER A 92 -16.03 33.28 -79.23
N GLY A 93 -15.86 31.96 -79.16
CA GLY A 93 -16.67 31.01 -79.92
C GLY A 93 -17.89 30.65 -79.10
N MET A 94 -19.11 30.78 -79.65
CA MET A 94 -20.33 30.33 -78.96
C MET A 94 -20.22 28.82 -78.71
N LEU A 95 -20.02 28.45 -77.46
CA LEU A 95 -20.06 27.06 -77.01
C LEU A 95 -21.44 26.47 -77.34
N SER A 96 -21.44 25.27 -77.89
CA SER A 96 -22.66 24.50 -78.11
C SER A 96 -23.36 24.24 -76.77
N ALA A 97 -24.69 24.17 -76.78
CA ALA A 97 -25.45 23.87 -75.56
C ALA A 97 -24.95 22.58 -74.85
N LYS A 98 -24.49 21.60 -75.64
CA LYS A 98 -23.90 20.36 -75.11
C LYS A 98 -22.60 20.61 -74.34
N GLU A 99 -21.73 21.48 -74.85
CA GLU A 99 -20.45 21.84 -74.22
C GLU A 99 -20.70 22.64 -72.93
N MET A 100 -21.72 23.49 -72.89
CA MET A 100 -22.13 24.18 -71.66
C MET A 100 -22.63 23.21 -70.59
N PHE A 101 -23.41 22.19 -70.96
CA PHE A 101 -23.87 21.17 -70.00
C PHE A 101 -22.74 20.26 -69.53
N GLU A 102 -21.80 19.89 -70.40
CA GLU A 102 -20.61 19.12 -70.01
C GLU A 102 -19.71 19.93 -69.06
N LEU A 103 -19.47 21.21 -69.33
CA LEU A 103 -18.75 22.11 -68.41
C LEU A 103 -19.47 22.27 -67.07
N LEU A 104 -20.81 22.39 -67.07
CA LEU A 104 -21.60 22.44 -65.84
C LEU A 104 -21.44 21.14 -65.04
N ARG A 105 -21.56 19.99 -65.70
CA ARG A 105 -21.40 18.67 -65.08
C ARG A 105 -20.01 18.49 -64.48
N GLU A 106 -18.96 18.80 -65.23
CA GLU A 106 -17.58 18.77 -64.73
C GLU A 106 -17.39 19.73 -63.55
N SER A 107 -18.00 20.91 -63.58
CA SER A 107 -17.93 21.86 -62.46
C SER A 107 -18.59 21.32 -61.20
N MET A 108 -19.71 20.59 -61.34
CA MET A 108 -20.39 19.95 -60.22
C MET A 108 -19.59 18.77 -59.69
N GLU A 109 -19.07 17.89 -60.55
CA GLU A 109 -18.24 16.75 -60.14
C GLU A 109 -16.94 17.22 -59.45
N ARG A 110 -16.31 18.31 -59.92
CA ARG A 110 -15.17 18.95 -59.24
C ARG A 110 -15.55 19.54 -57.88
N ARG A 111 -16.76 20.12 -57.75
CA ARG A 111 -17.24 20.65 -56.48
C ARG A 111 -17.55 19.54 -55.49
N ASP A 112 -18.17 18.46 -55.92
CA ASP A 112 -18.50 17.30 -55.09
C ASP A 112 -17.23 16.57 -54.62
N THR A 113 -16.25 16.38 -55.50
CA THR A 113 -14.94 15.82 -55.13
C THR A 113 -14.18 16.74 -54.17
N MET A 114 -14.26 18.05 -54.33
CA MET A 114 -13.65 18.99 -53.39
C MET A 114 -14.35 18.99 -52.03
N LEU A 115 -15.68 18.96 -52.00
CA LEU A 115 -16.47 18.92 -50.77
C LEU A 115 -16.25 17.61 -50.01
N SER A 116 -16.27 16.47 -50.70
CA SER A 116 -15.96 15.17 -50.09
C SER A 116 -14.53 15.12 -49.55
N ALA A 117 -13.54 15.64 -50.29
CA ALA A 117 -12.17 15.72 -49.80
C ALA A 117 -12.01 16.67 -48.60
N GLN A 118 -12.78 17.77 -48.54
CA GLN A 118 -12.79 18.67 -47.39
C GLN A 118 -13.46 18.04 -46.18
N LEU A 119 -14.57 17.33 -46.36
CA LEU A 119 -15.25 16.58 -45.30
C LEU A 119 -14.34 15.47 -44.75
N GLN A 120 -13.65 14.73 -45.62
CA GLN A 120 -12.69 13.72 -45.20
C GLN A 120 -11.54 14.35 -44.40
N LYS A 121 -10.96 15.46 -44.88
CA LYS A 121 -9.90 16.18 -44.16
C LYS A 121 -10.37 16.80 -42.84
N ALA A 122 -11.63 17.19 -42.73
CA ALA A 122 -12.20 17.69 -41.49
C ALA A 122 -12.41 16.54 -40.48
N SER A 123 -12.91 15.41 -40.95
CA SER A 123 -13.04 14.18 -40.17
C SER A 123 -11.69 13.67 -39.65
N ASP A 124 -10.66 13.69 -40.51
CA ASP A 124 -9.31 13.24 -40.15
C ASP A 124 -8.60 14.22 -39.19
N LYS A 125 -9.04 15.48 -39.10
CA LYS A 125 -8.48 16.48 -38.19
C LYS A 125 -9.05 16.42 -36.77
N GLU A 126 -10.23 15.85 -36.58
CA GLU A 126 -10.83 15.72 -35.24
C GLU A 126 -10.26 14.54 -34.45
N TYR A 127 -9.66 13.56 -35.13
CA TYR A 127 -9.08 12.40 -34.48
C TYR A 127 -7.55 12.56 -34.34
N ASP A 128 -7.12 12.85 -33.11
CA ASP A 128 -5.71 12.81 -32.73
C ASP A 128 -5.38 11.43 -32.13
N PRO A 129 -4.70 10.53 -32.87
CA PRO A 129 -4.32 9.21 -32.36
C PRO A 129 -3.34 9.30 -31.19
N GLU A 130 -2.63 10.41 -31.02
CA GLU A 130 -1.72 10.61 -29.90
C GLU A 130 -2.48 10.88 -28.60
N ALA A 131 -3.56 11.67 -28.67
CA ALA A 131 -4.46 11.89 -27.55
C ALA A 131 -5.12 10.59 -27.06
N GLU A 132 -5.56 9.73 -27.99
CA GLU A 132 -6.13 8.41 -27.64
C GLU A 132 -5.10 7.53 -26.93
N ARG A 133 -3.89 7.40 -27.47
CA ARG A 133 -2.80 6.63 -26.83
C ARG A 133 -2.46 7.15 -25.44
N GLN A 134 -2.48 8.46 -25.22
CA GLN A 134 -2.26 9.05 -23.90
C GLN A 134 -3.39 8.72 -22.92
N LEU A 135 -4.64 8.70 -23.38
CA LEU A 135 -5.79 8.31 -22.57
C LEU A 135 -5.75 6.82 -22.23
N GLU A 136 -5.44 5.97 -23.19
CA GLU A 136 -5.24 4.53 -22.98
C GLU A 136 -4.13 4.26 -21.96
N SER A 137 -2.97 4.89 -22.14
CA SER A 137 -1.85 4.76 -21.20
C SER A 137 -2.24 5.18 -19.78
N ARG A 138 -2.94 6.31 -19.62
CA ARG A 138 -3.43 6.77 -18.30
C ARG A 138 -4.46 5.81 -17.71
N LEU A 139 -5.35 5.27 -18.52
CA LEU A 139 -6.37 4.31 -18.08
C LEU A 139 -5.71 3.01 -17.61
N ILE A 140 -4.76 2.49 -18.40
CA ILE A 140 -3.99 1.28 -18.07
C ILE A 140 -3.26 1.49 -16.73
N SER A 141 -2.48 2.56 -16.58
CA SER A 141 -1.75 2.81 -15.33
C SER A 141 -2.67 2.95 -14.12
N ARG A 142 -3.86 3.55 -14.29
CA ARG A 142 -4.84 3.67 -13.21
C ARG A 142 -5.47 2.32 -12.85
N LEU A 143 -5.74 1.48 -13.84
CA LEU A 143 -6.27 0.14 -13.64
C LEU A 143 -5.23 -0.77 -12.97
N GLU A 144 -3.99 -0.75 -13.43
CA GLU A 144 -2.86 -1.49 -12.83
C GLU A 144 -2.71 -1.11 -11.36
N THR A 145 -2.62 0.19 -11.04
CA THR A 145 -2.50 0.65 -9.65
C THR A 145 -3.68 0.18 -8.80
N LYS A 146 -4.91 0.26 -9.32
CA LYS A 146 -6.12 -0.15 -8.56
C LYS A 146 -6.19 -1.66 -8.36
N ILE A 147 -5.74 -2.44 -9.34
CA ILE A 147 -5.62 -3.90 -9.24
C ILE A 147 -4.57 -4.26 -8.19
N GLU A 148 -3.39 -3.65 -8.25
CA GLU A 148 -2.32 -3.86 -7.26
C GLU A 148 -2.79 -3.54 -5.83
N GLU A 149 -3.42 -2.39 -5.62
CA GLU A 149 -3.96 -1.99 -4.31
C GLU A 149 -5.02 -2.99 -3.81
N THR A 150 -5.93 -3.43 -4.68
CA THR A 150 -7.02 -4.36 -4.32
C THR A 150 -6.47 -5.75 -4.00
N VAL A 151 -5.52 -6.24 -4.80
CA VAL A 151 -4.88 -7.54 -4.59
C VAL A 151 -4.04 -7.52 -3.32
N ALA A 152 -3.25 -6.46 -3.09
CA ALA A 152 -2.46 -6.30 -1.88
C ALA A 152 -3.35 -6.27 -0.63
N ALA A 153 -4.44 -5.50 -0.65
CA ALA A 153 -5.39 -5.46 0.46
C ALA A 153 -6.01 -6.83 0.75
N ARG A 154 -6.40 -7.57 -0.29
CA ARG A 154 -6.95 -8.93 -0.15
C ARG A 154 -5.93 -9.93 0.41
N ILE A 155 -4.68 -9.87 -0.05
CA ILE A 155 -3.61 -10.73 0.46
C ILE A 155 -3.33 -10.42 1.93
N CYS A 156 -3.25 -9.14 2.32
CA CYS A 156 -3.05 -8.76 3.72
C CYS A 156 -4.19 -9.26 4.61
N ALA A 157 -5.44 -9.06 4.20
CA ALA A 157 -6.60 -9.56 4.95
C ALA A 157 -6.61 -11.09 5.10
N ALA A 158 -6.32 -11.82 4.01
CA ALA A 158 -6.24 -13.27 4.04
C ALA A 158 -5.11 -13.78 4.95
N ARG A 159 -3.96 -13.10 4.96
CA ARG A 159 -2.82 -13.47 5.83
C ARG A 159 -3.14 -13.28 7.30
N GLU A 160 -3.77 -12.18 7.68
CA GLU A 160 -4.17 -11.96 9.08
C GLU A 160 -5.24 -12.97 9.52
N GLN A 161 -6.21 -13.28 8.66
CA GLN A 161 -7.19 -14.32 8.96
C GLN A 161 -6.54 -15.70 9.20
N ILE A 162 -5.63 -16.13 8.31
CA ILE A 162 -4.89 -17.38 8.48
C ILE A 162 -4.08 -17.38 9.77
N ARG A 163 -3.46 -16.25 10.12
CA ARG A 163 -2.69 -16.09 11.35
C ARG A 163 -3.57 -16.27 12.59
N GLU A 164 -4.71 -15.60 12.64
CA GLU A 164 -5.66 -15.71 13.76
C GLU A 164 -6.20 -17.14 13.91
N GLU A 165 -6.55 -17.79 12.79
CA GLU A 165 -7.01 -19.18 12.78
C GLU A 165 -5.93 -20.14 13.28
N LEU A 166 -4.68 -19.97 12.83
CA LEU A 166 -3.54 -20.76 13.29
C LEU A 166 -3.24 -20.52 14.76
N GLU A 167 -3.26 -19.27 15.23
CA GLU A 167 -3.00 -18.93 16.63
C GLU A 167 -4.05 -19.57 17.55
N LYS A 168 -5.32 -19.52 17.15
CA LYS A 168 -6.42 -20.16 17.87
C LYS A 168 -6.31 -21.68 17.86
N ALA A 169 -5.98 -22.28 16.72
CA ALA A 169 -5.81 -23.72 16.58
C ALA A 169 -4.61 -24.25 17.37
N LEU A 170 -3.49 -23.51 17.35
CA LEU A 170 -2.29 -23.86 18.10
C LEU A 170 -2.54 -23.72 19.60
N SER A 171 -3.19 -22.65 20.04
CA SER A 171 -3.52 -22.44 21.45
C SER A 171 -4.44 -23.53 21.99
N SER A 172 -5.47 -23.94 21.23
CA SER A 172 -6.38 -25.01 21.64
C SER A 172 -5.70 -26.38 21.63
N SER A 173 -4.87 -26.67 20.64
CA SER A 173 -4.12 -27.92 20.55
C SER A 173 -3.09 -28.06 21.66
N VAL A 174 -2.32 -27.01 21.94
CA VAL A 174 -1.33 -26.99 23.03
C VAL A 174 -2.02 -27.10 24.38
N ALA A 175 -3.11 -26.36 24.61
CA ALA A 175 -3.87 -26.47 25.85
C ALA A 175 -4.39 -27.90 26.06
N ALA A 176 -5.03 -28.50 25.05
CA ALA A 176 -5.54 -29.87 25.15
C ALA A 176 -4.42 -30.90 25.33
N GLY A 177 -3.29 -30.75 24.63
CA GLY A 177 -2.13 -31.62 24.77
C GLY A 177 -1.51 -31.56 26.16
N LEU A 178 -1.34 -30.35 26.70
CA LEU A 178 -0.84 -30.13 28.07
C LEU A 178 -1.80 -30.68 29.11
N GLU A 179 -3.11 -30.46 28.95
CA GLU A 179 -4.11 -31.01 29.87
C GLU A 179 -4.10 -32.54 29.89
N ASN A 180 -4.06 -33.18 28.72
CA ASN A 180 -4.00 -34.65 28.63
C ASN A 180 -2.69 -35.21 29.20
N HIS A 181 -1.56 -34.57 28.90
CA HIS A 181 -0.26 -35.01 29.41
C HIS A 181 -0.17 -34.86 30.93
N LEU A 182 -0.65 -33.74 31.47
CA LEU A 182 -0.67 -33.52 32.91
C LEU A 182 -1.68 -34.41 33.63
N ALA A 183 -2.85 -34.66 33.04
CA ALA A 183 -3.80 -35.62 33.58
C ALA A 183 -3.15 -37.01 33.69
N SER A 184 -2.43 -37.46 32.66
CA SER A 184 -1.70 -38.73 32.67
C SER A 184 -0.56 -38.76 33.69
N LEU A 185 0.20 -37.68 33.85
CA LEU A 185 1.28 -37.60 34.86
C LEU A 185 0.76 -37.58 36.31
N LEU A 186 -0.43 -37.03 36.51
CA LEU A 186 -1.06 -36.92 37.83
C LEU A 186 -1.99 -38.11 38.16
N GLU A 187 -2.24 -38.99 37.19
CA GLU A 187 -3.00 -40.21 37.38
C GLU A 187 -2.26 -41.13 38.35
N GLY A 188 -2.81 -41.29 39.57
CA GLY A 188 -2.19 -42.07 40.66
C GLY A 188 -1.49 -41.25 41.74
N VAL A 189 -1.46 -39.91 41.65
CA VAL A 189 -0.99 -39.06 42.76
C VAL A 189 -2.09 -38.96 43.82
N GLU A 190 -2.06 -39.84 44.82
CA GLU A 190 -2.92 -39.71 46.01
C GLU A 190 -2.42 -38.58 46.92
N VAL A 191 -3.16 -37.47 46.97
CA VAL A 191 -2.93 -36.42 47.97
C VAL A 191 -3.55 -36.86 49.29
N LYS A 192 -2.74 -37.46 50.16
CA LYS A 192 -3.13 -37.72 51.56
C LYS A 192 -2.91 -36.45 52.37
N GLU A 193 -3.96 -35.66 52.56
CA GLU A 193 -3.96 -34.58 53.53
C GLU A 193 -3.83 -35.17 54.94
N ARG A 194 -2.59 -35.22 55.45
CA ARG A 194 -2.37 -35.47 56.87
C ARG A 194 -2.62 -34.14 57.57
N SER A 195 -3.76 -34.01 58.24
CA SER A 195 -3.97 -32.89 59.15
C SER A 195 -2.82 -32.88 60.15
N ALA A 196 -2.05 -31.79 60.16
CA ALA A 196 -1.06 -31.59 61.20
C ALA A 196 -1.83 -31.55 62.52
N GLY A 197 -1.68 -32.60 63.34
CA GLY A 197 -2.30 -32.67 64.65
C GLY A 197 -2.02 -31.40 65.45
N PRO A 198 -2.88 -31.04 66.43
CA PRO A 198 -2.82 -29.76 67.13
C PRO A 198 -1.50 -29.65 67.91
N GLY A 199 -0.47 -29.13 67.24
CA GLY A 199 0.82 -28.86 67.83
C GLY A 199 0.68 -27.75 68.85
N ARG A 200 0.99 -28.07 70.11
CA ARG A 200 1.01 -27.13 71.23
C ARG A 200 1.82 -25.87 70.88
N GLY A 201 1.13 -24.75 70.72
CA GLY A 201 1.57 -23.49 71.35
C GLY A 201 2.55 -22.57 70.62
N HIS A 202 2.80 -22.70 69.32
CA HIS A 202 3.55 -21.67 68.59
C HIS A 202 2.76 -21.06 67.43
N LYS A 203 2.52 -19.75 67.53
CA LYS A 203 2.05 -18.86 66.44
C LYS A 203 3.17 -18.67 65.39
N GLY A 204 3.75 -19.76 64.91
CA GLY A 204 4.71 -19.80 63.82
C GLY A 204 4.04 -20.42 62.59
N SER A 205 4.32 -19.85 61.42
CA SER A 205 3.88 -20.29 60.08
C SER A 205 3.28 -21.70 60.00
N ARG A 206 1.98 -21.79 59.66
CA ARG A 206 1.31 -23.06 59.37
C ARG A 206 1.81 -23.59 58.02
N MET A 207 3.00 -24.18 58.00
CA MET A 207 3.44 -24.93 56.83
C MET A 207 2.69 -26.27 56.77
N THR A 208 1.73 -26.38 55.85
CA THR A 208 1.11 -27.66 55.50
C THR A 208 2.16 -28.51 54.79
N LYS A 209 2.55 -29.63 55.41
CA LYS A 209 3.46 -30.58 54.78
C LYS A 209 2.69 -31.42 53.77
N ILE A 210 3.04 -31.28 52.50
CA ILE A 210 2.48 -32.09 51.41
C ILE A 210 3.53 -33.15 51.06
N SER A 211 3.13 -34.41 51.05
CA SER A 211 3.93 -35.52 50.54
C SER A 211 3.35 -35.95 49.20
N ALA A 212 4.15 -35.89 48.14
CA ALA A 212 3.78 -36.32 46.80
C ALA A 212 4.68 -37.49 46.36
N THR A 213 4.08 -38.50 45.72
CA THR A 213 4.80 -39.60 45.08
C THR A 213 5.00 -39.23 43.62
N ILE A 214 6.24 -39.22 43.16
CA ILE A 214 6.62 -38.79 41.80
C ILE A 214 7.46 -39.91 41.17
N PRO A 215 7.30 -40.19 39.86
CA PRO A 215 8.16 -41.14 39.14
C PRO A 215 9.65 -40.83 39.34
N SER A 216 10.45 -41.90 39.45
CA SER A 216 11.85 -41.79 39.84
C SER A 216 12.67 -40.97 38.82
N GLU A 217 12.33 -41.09 37.56
CA GLU A 217 12.95 -40.42 36.42
C GLU A 217 12.79 -38.90 36.54
N ILE A 218 11.55 -38.44 36.74
CA ILE A 218 11.20 -37.01 36.90
C ILE A 218 11.87 -36.44 38.15
N TYR A 219 11.90 -37.19 39.24
CA TYR A 219 12.59 -36.77 40.46
C TYR A 219 14.08 -36.51 40.21
N TYR A 220 14.77 -37.40 39.49
CA TYR A 220 16.19 -37.22 39.18
C TYR A 220 16.45 -36.03 38.24
N GLU A 221 15.58 -35.80 37.26
CA GLU A 221 15.68 -34.63 36.38
C GLU A 221 15.49 -33.32 37.14
N MET A 222 14.44 -33.22 37.96
CA MET A 222 14.21 -32.04 38.81
C MET A 222 15.33 -31.82 39.83
N LYS A 223 15.95 -32.90 40.34
CA LYS A 223 17.08 -32.81 41.27
C LYS A 223 18.37 -32.33 40.60
N ARG A 224 18.52 -32.54 39.28
CA ARG A 224 19.64 -32.00 38.50
C ARG A 224 19.52 -30.49 38.28
N LEU A 225 18.31 -29.93 38.34
CA LEU A 225 18.10 -28.49 38.32
C LEU A 225 18.67 -27.89 39.61
N GLY A 226 19.63 -26.96 39.48
CA GLY A 226 20.17 -26.25 40.64
C GLY A 226 19.06 -25.57 41.44
N GLY A 227 19.15 -25.62 42.77
CA GLY A 227 18.15 -25.04 43.68
C GLY A 227 17.49 -26.07 44.61
N ILE A 228 16.39 -25.66 45.25
CA ILE A 228 15.64 -26.51 46.19
C ILE A 228 14.52 -27.22 45.42
N PHE A 229 14.41 -28.54 45.55
CA PHE A 229 13.37 -29.32 44.85
C PHE A 229 11.95 -28.78 45.10
N SER A 230 11.64 -28.36 46.33
CA SER A 230 10.33 -27.79 46.65
C SER A 230 10.04 -26.49 45.90
N SER A 231 11.03 -25.63 45.63
CA SER A 231 10.80 -24.40 44.85
C SER A 231 10.47 -24.71 43.39
N HIS A 232 11.12 -25.72 42.81
CA HIS A 232 10.81 -26.18 41.45
C HIS A 232 9.38 -26.71 41.36
N LEU A 233 8.96 -27.47 42.36
CA LEU A 233 7.61 -28.03 42.41
C LEU A 233 6.54 -26.94 42.58
N VAL A 234 6.78 -25.95 43.46
CA VAL A 234 5.88 -24.79 43.59
C VAL A 234 5.81 -24.02 42.27
N ALA A 235 6.94 -23.72 41.62
CA ALA A 235 6.95 -22.99 40.35
C ALA A 235 6.20 -23.73 39.24
N ALA A 236 6.34 -25.06 39.17
CA ALA A 236 5.59 -25.89 38.22
C ALA A 236 4.08 -25.82 38.48
N CYS A 237 3.65 -25.90 39.76
CA CYS A 237 2.25 -25.76 40.13
C CYS A 237 1.70 -24.35 39.84
N GLU A 238 2.48 -23.30 40.06
CA GLU A 238 2.09 -21.92 39.73
C GLU A 238 1.90 -21.73 38.22
N LEU A 239 2.85 -22.21 37.41
CA LEU A 239 2.73 -22.19 35.96
C LEU A 239 1.49 -22.94 35.47
N TYR A 240 1.22 -24.10 36.06
CA TYR A 240 0.01 -24.87 35.76
C TYR A 240 -1.27 -24.11 36.10
N LEU A 241 -1.35 -23.49 37.28
CA LEU A 241 -2.52 -22.72 37.69
C LEU A 241 -2.71 -21.46 36.83
N ARG A 242 -1.61 -20.81 36.38
CA ARG A 242 -1.67 -19.70 35.41
C ARG A 242 -2.18 -20.16 34.05
N ALA A 243 -1.68 -21.29 33.54
CA ALA A 243 -2.15 -21.86 32.27
C ALA A 243 -3.66 -22.18 32.30
N ARG A 244 -4.21 -22.50 33.48
CA ARG A 244 -5.65 -22.71 33.69
C ARG A 244 -6.45 -21.44 33.99
N GLY A 245 -5.82 -20.26 34.04
CA GLY A 245 -6.48 -19.00 34.42
C GLY A 245 -6.99 -18.98 35.87
N LYS A 246 -6.47 -19.86 36.74
CA LYS A 246 -6.89 -20.00 38.15
C LYS A 246 -5.91 -19.36 39.13
N TYR A 247 -4.78 -18.87 38.66
CA TYR A 247 -3.82 -18.13 39.47
C TYR A 247 -3.98 -16.63 39.19
N PRO A 248 -4.31 -15.79 40.18
CA PRO A 248 -4.31 -14.35 39.99
C PRO A 248 -2.89 -13.91 39.65
N THR A 249 -2.72 -13.33 38.46
CA THR A 249 -1.52 -12.55 38.17
C THR A 249 -1.65 -11.28 39.00
N ASP A 250 -1.00 -11.23 40.16
CA ASP A 250 -0.96 -10.06 41.08
C ASP A 250 -0.24 -8.84 40.48
N LYS A 251 -0.30 -8.66 39.16
CA LYS A 251 0.20 -7.51 38.41
C LYS A 251 -0.71 -7.26 37.21
N ASP A 252 -1.93 -6.81 37.49
CA ASP A 252 -2.69 -5.89 36.65
C ASP A 252 -3.53 -4.98 37.56
#